data_AF-A0A976LHV2-F1
#
_entry.id   AF-A0A976LHV2-F1
#
_cell.length_a   1.000
_cell.length_b   1.000
_cell.length_c   1.000
_cell.angle_alpha   90.00
_cell.angle_beta   90.00
_cell.angle_gamma   90.00
#
_symmetry.space_group_name_H-M   'P 1'
#
loop_
_entity.id
_entity.type
_entity.pdbx_description
1 polymer ?
#
loop_
_entity_poly.entity_id
_entity_poly.type
_entity_poly.pdbx_seq_one_letter_code
_entity_poly.pdbx_strand_id
1 'polypeptide(L)' 'MKRTLSIVGVVALLGIAGTVQAGGDVQAGKAKTGACAGCHGANGEGSGPNPALAGKKEYQLIQALKDYKSGKRANAMMKT' A
#
# COMPACT_ATOMS: atom_id res chain seq x y z
N MET A 1 -31.63 40.18 2.31
CA MET A 1 -31.87 39.37 1.10
C MET A 1 -30.61 39.15 0.27
N LYS A 2 -29.79 40.18 -0.01
CA LYS A 2 -28.55 40.04 -0.80
C LYS A 2 -27.41 39.33 -0.04
N ARG A 3 -27.29 39.58 1.26
CA ARG A 3 -26.28 38.99 2.16
C ARG A 3 -26.51 37.51 2.47
N THR A 4 -27.78 37.07 2.46
CA THR A 4 -28.15 35.67 2.68
C THR A 4 -27.85 34.80 1.45
N LEU A 5 -27.94 35.36 0.23
CA LEU A 5 -27.50 34.67 -1.00
C LEU A 5 -25.99 34.40 -1.01
N SER A 6 -25.18 35.33 -0.48
CA SER A 6 -23.72 35.17 -0.44
C SER A 6 -23.24 34.06 0.50
N ILE A 7 -23.96 33.82 1.61
CA ILE A 7 -23.58 32.79 2.60
C ILE A 7 -23.88 31.37 2.07
N VAL A 8 -24.99 31.19 1.36
CA VAL A 8 -25.34 29.89 0.75
C VAL A 8 -24.37 29.49 -0.36
N GLY A 9 -23.89 30.46 -1.15
CA GLY A 9 -22.91 30.21 -2.22
C GLY A 9 -21.54 29.76 -1.72
N VAL A 10 -21.10 30.22 -0.54
CA VAL A 10 -19.79 29.85 0.03
C VAL A 10 -19.82 28.42 0.61
N VAL A 11 -20.92 28.00 1.24
CA VAL A 11 -21.04 26.64 1.82
C VAL A 11 -21.08 25.57 0.72
N ALA A 12 -21.64 25.87 -0.45
CA ALA A 12 -21.71 24.93 -1.58
C ALA A 12 -20.33 24.59 -2.19
N LEU A 13 -19.34 25.47 -2.06
CA LEU A 13 -17.99 25.28 -2.62
C LEU A 13 -17.07 24.39 -1.76
N LEU A 14 -17.42 24.14 -0.49
CA LEU A 14 -16.62 23.33 0.43
C LEU A 14 -16.94 21.82 0.38
N GLY A 15 -17.96 21.41 -0.39
CA GLY A 15 -18.49 20.04 -0.37
C GLY A 15 -17.86 19.01 -1.32
N ILE A 16 -16.92 19.39 -2.20
CA ILE A 16 -16.43 18.50 -3.29
C ILE A 16 -14.99 18.00 -3.05
N ALA A 17 -14.46 18.10 -1.83
CA ALA A 17 -13.23 17.38 -1.47
C ALA A 17 -13.53 15.88 -1.29
N GLY A 18 -13.80 15.19 -2.40
CA GLY A 18 -13.84 13.73 -2.42
C GLY A 18 -12.49 13.20 -1.95
N THR A 19 -12.49 12.41 -0.88
CA THR A 19 -11.30 11.71 -0.42
C THR A 19 -10.85 10.76 -1.52
N VAL A 20 -9.81 11.13 -2.27
CA VAL A 20 -9.11 10.21 -3.17
C VAL A 20 -8.47 9.14 -2.30
N GLN A 21 -9.13 7.99 -2.18
CA GLN A 21 -8.58 6.81 -1.55
C GLN A 21 -7.57 6.19 -2.52
N ALA A 22 -6.30 6.62 -2.43
CA ALA A 22 -5.21 5.98 -3.15
C ALA A 22 -4.89 4.62 -2.50
N GLY A 23 -5.68 3.61 -2.82
CA GLY A 23 -5.42 2.22 -2.43
C GLY A 23 -4.34 1.57 -3.29
N GLY A 24 -3.80 0.44 -2.83
CA GLY A 24 -2.91 -0.40 -3.63
C GLY A 24 -3.62 -1.02 -4.84
N ASP A 25 -2.93 -1.07 -5.98
CA ASP A 25 -3.39 -1.77 -7.19
C ASP A 25 -2.90 -3.22 -7.15
N VAL A 26 -3.84 -4.16 -7.04
CA VAL A 26 -3.56 -5.61 -6.94
C VAL A 26 -2.95 -6.15 -8.24
N GLN A 27 -3.36 -5.63 -9.39
CA GLN A 27 -2.94 -6.08 -10.71
C GLN A 27 -1.51 -5.60 -10.98
N ALA A 28 -1.25 -4.31 -10.71
CA ALA A 28 0.10 -3.75 -10.76
C ALA A 28 1.02 -4.42 -9.72
N GLY A 29 0.50 -4.77 -8.54
CA GLY A 29 1.22 -5.53 -7.53
C GLY A 29 1.61 -6.92 -8.03
N LYS A 30 0.65 -7.69 -8.56
CA LYS A 30 0.88 -9.05 -9.10
C LYS A 30 1.89 -9.07 -10.24
N ALA A 31 1.89 -8.06 -11.10
CA ALA A 31 2.88 -7.94 -12.17
C ALA A 31 4.33 -7.81 -11.67
N LYS A 32 4.54 -7.38 -10.41
CA LYS A 32 5.87 -7.16 -9.80
C LYS A 32 6.35 -8.33 -8.95
N THR A 33 5.51 -9.33 -8.64
CA THR A 33 5.85 -10.40 -7.69
C THR A 33 6.75 -11.50 -8.26
N GLY A 34 7.11 -11.44 -9.56
CA GLY A 34 7.91 -12.47 -10.22
C GLY A 34 9.23 -12.78 -9.50
N ALA A 35 9.95 -11.75 -9.04
CA ALA A 35 11.18 -11.91 -8.27
C ALA A 35 10.95 -12.46 -6.85
N CYS A 36 9.76 -12.27 -6.28
CA CYS A 36 9.41 -12.73 -4.95
C CYS A 36 9.07 -14.23 -4.93
N ALA A 37 8.46 -14.71 -6.01
CA ALA A 37 7.92 -16.07 -6.11
C ALA A 37 8.98 -17.16 -5.98
N GLY A 38 10.23 -16.89 -6.40
CA GLY A 38 11.33 -17.86 -6.32
C GLY A 38 11.64 -18.33 -4.89
N CYS A 39 11.41 -17.47 -3.90
CA CYS A 39 11.67 -17.79 -2.49
C CYS A 39 10.37 -17.95 -1.69
N HIS A 40 9.36 -17.13 -1.96
CA HIS A 40 8.13 -17.07 -1.18
C HIS A 40 6.97 -17.91 -1.76
N GLY A 41 7.21 -18.66 -2.83
CA GLY A 41 6.18 -19.46 -3.50
C GLY A 41 5.35 -18.65 -4.49
N ALA A 42 4.71 -19.34 -5.44
CA ALA A 42 4.01 -18.71 -6.55
C ALA A 42 2.82 -17.84 -6.10
N ASN A 43 2.21 -18.20 -4.98
CA ASN A 43 1.09 -17.50 -4.37
C ASN A 43 1.47 -16.84 -3.04
N GLY A 44 2.76 -16.77 -2.71
CA GLY A 44 3.24 -16.23 -1.44
C GLY A 44 3.00 -17.17 -0.25
N GLU A 45 2.83 -18.46 -0.47
CA GLU A 45 2.60 -19.49 0.56
C GLU A 45 3.80 -19.72 1.49
N GLY A 46 4.99 -19.27 1.10
CA GLY A 46 6.25 -19.49 1.81
C GLY A 46 6.86 -20.87 1.53
N SER A 47 8.14 -21.01 1.84
CA SER A 47 8.86 -22.29 1.71
C SER A 47 10.07 -22.32 2.64
N GLY A 48 10.13 -23.32 3.52
CA GLY A 48 11.22 -23.49 4.49
C GLY A 48 11.46 -22.21 5.32
N PRO A 49 12.67 -21.61 5.27
CA PRO A 49 12.98 -20.38 6.01
C PRO A 49 12.30 -19.12 5.43
N ASN A 50 11.75 -19.19 4.21
CA ASN A 50 11.09 -18.06 3.58
C ASN A 50 9.63 -17.99 4.03
N PRO A 51 9.25 -16.94 4.79
CA PRO A 51 7.93 -16.87 5.39
C PRO A 51 6.82 -16.68 4.35
N ALA A 52 5.61 -17.10 4.71
CA ALA A 52 4.40 -16.78 3.95
C ALA A 52 4.16 -15.26 3.89
N LEU A 53 3.89 -14.77 2.68
CA LEU A 53 3.42 -13.41 2.40
C LEU A 53 1.90 -13.37 2.24
N ALA A 54 1.29 -14.47 1.79
CA ALA A 54 -0.15 -14.64 1.71
C ALA A 54 -0.80 -14.45 3.10
N GLY A 55 -1.92 -13.73 3.15
CA GLY A 55 -2.65 -13.46 4.38
C GLY A 55 -2.04 -12.38 5.29
N LYS A 56 -0.88 -11.80 4.94
CA LYS A 56 -0.37 -10.60 5.64
C LYS A 56 -1.24 -9.40 5.31
N LYS A 57 -1.43 -8.53 6.30
CA LYS A 57 -2.09 -7.23 6.08
C LYS A 57 -1.17 -6.34 5.24
N GLU A 58 -1.74 -5.50 4.38
CA GLU A 58 -1.01 -4.59 3.49
C GLU A 58 0.08 -3.80 4.22
N TYR A 59 -0.28 -3.15 5.35
CA TYR A 59 0.67 -2.34 6.11
C TYR A 59 1.87 -3.14 6.63
N GLN A 60 1.71 -4.44 6.90
CA GLN A 60 2.80 -5.29 7.40
C GLN A 60 3.80 -5.56 6.28
N LEU A 61 3.30 -5.83 5.07
CA LEU A 61 4.14 -6.03 3.89
C LEU A 61 4.90 -4.73 3.55
N ILE A 62 4.19 -3.59 3.52
CA ILE A 62 4.80 -2.29 3.25
C ILE A 62 5.86 -1.96 4.31
N GLN A 63 5.56 -2.14 5.59
CA GLN A 63 6.51 -1.85 6.66
C GLN A 63 7.75 -2.73 6.56
N ALA A 64 7.59 -4.04 6.33
CA ALA A 64 8.72 -4.95 6.19
C ALA A 64 9.61 -4.56 4.99
N LEU A 65 9.02 -4.29 3.82
CA LEU A 65 9.76 -3.86 2.63
C LEU A 65 10.52 -2.55 2.87
N LYS A 66 9.90 -1.57 3.56
CA LYS A 66 10.56 -0.31 3.93
C LYS A 66 11.70 -0.52 4.92
N ASP A 67 11.50 -1.36 5.93
CA ASP A 67 12.53 -1.65 6.93
C ASP A 67 13.72 -2.38 6.30
N TYR A 68 13.49 -3.30 5.34
CA TYR A 68 14.57 -3.93 4.58
C TYR A 68 15.32 -2.94 3.68
N LYS A 69 14.57 -2.12 2.92
CA LYS A 69 15.14 -1.12 2.01
C LYS A 69 15.96 -0.05 2.74
N SER A 70 15.53 0.35 3.93
CA SER A 70 16.25 1.33 4.76
C SER A 70 17.41 0.73 5.54
N GLY A 71 17.57 -0.60 5.55
CA GLY A 71 18.55 -1.30 6.40
C GLY A 71 18.16 -1.39 7.88
N LYS A 72 17.02 -0.80 8.30
CA LYS A 72 16.50 -0.92 9.68
C LYS A 72 16.26 -2.37 10.07
N ARG A 73 15.86 -3.21 9.12
CA ARG A 73 15.79 -4.67 9.29
C ARG A 73 16.90 -5.31 8.47
N ALA A 74 17.96 -5.74 9.14
CA ALA A 74 19.07 -6.43 8.50
C ALA A 74 18.68 -7.85 8.07
N ASN A 75 18.87 -8.16 6.79
CA ASN A 75 18.77 -9.51 6.24
C ASN A 75 19.58 -9.58 4.96
N ALA A 76 20.47 -10.58 4.83
CA ALA A 76 21.37 -10.68 3.68
C ALA A 76 20.62 -10.91 2.34
N MET A 77 19.49 -11.61 2.37
CA MET A 77 18.70 -11.96 1.19
C MET A 77 17.69 -10.88 0.79
N MET A 78 17.11 -10.19 1.78
CA MET A 78 16.09 -9.15 1.57
C MET A 78 16.64 -7.72 1.59
N LYS A 79 17.96 -7.55 1.79
CA LYS A 79 18.67 -6.28 1.60
C LYS A 79 18.53 -5.85 0.13
N THR A 80 18.06 -4.62 -0.11
CA THR A 80 18.17 -3.97 -1.43
C THR A 80 19.60 -3.63 -1.78
#